data_AF-A0A9E0UTQ2-F1
#
_entry.id   AF-A0A9E0UTQ2-F1
#
_cell.length_a   1.000
_cell.length_b   1.000
_cell.length_c   1.000
_cell.angle_alpha   90.00
_cell.angle_beta   90.00
_cell.angle_gamma   90.00
#
_symmetry.space_group_name_H-M   'P 1'
#
loop_
_entity.id
_entity.type
_entity.pdbx_description
1 polymer ?
#
loop_
_entity_poly.entity_id
_entity_poly.type
_entity_poly.pdbx_seq_one_letter_code
_entity_poly.pdbx_strand_id
1 'polypeptide(L)'
;MNHFSQSSPNLNGDLMSGKDSSAEVLTSFDESNIHSIEEANSLIKSLSDKETLEEIINSMNLDESFLTDNLKEASPEVQLDTYLYVIRKKEEELLKYQQIATETITRTEKWLEGRERNISSSVSYLSNRLKYYLKSNNLKSLSLPNGVIGLRKLPKKLEITDEELFFRDANPDFLKHHPESYEPDIQAIKNFINKSNEIPKGVIVKSQEPKFYYKLSEQN
;
A
#
# COMPACT_ATOMS: atom_id res chain seq x y z
N MET A 1 -3.98 -8.50 10.39
CA MET A 1 -3.80 -9.55 9.38
C MET A 1 -4.22 -8.94 8.05
N ASN A 2 -3.23 -8.62 7.22
CA ASN A 2 -3.43 -8.10 5.88
C ASN A 2 -4.09 -9.16 5.00
N HIS A 3 -5.10 -8.76 4.23
CA HIS A 3 -5.38 -9.38 2.94
C HIS A 3 -5.32 -8.29 1.87
N PHE A 4 -4.16 -8.23 1.21
CA PHE A 4 -3.99 -7.63 -0.10
C PHE A 4 -4.68 -8.53 -1.13
N SER A 5 -5.63 -7.99 -1.88
CA SER A 5 -6.09 -8.56 -3.14
C SER A 5 -5.44 -7.77 -4.26
N GLN A 6 -4.52 -8.40 -4.99
CA GLN A 6 -4.06 -7.92 -6.29
C GLN A 6 -5.04 -8.39 -7.37
N SER A 7 -5.46 -7.44 -8.21
CA SER A 7 -6.09 -7.69 -9.50
C SER A 7 -5.24 -6.98 -10.56
N SER A 8 -4.61 -7.76 -11.45
CA SER A 8 -4.02 -7.27 -12.70
C SER A 8 -4.77 -7.89 -13.87
N PRO A 9 -5.12 -7.13 -14.93
CA PRO A 9 -5.49 -7.69 -16.21
C PRO A 9 -4.39 -7.51 -17.28
N ASN A 10 -4.15 -8.63 -17.96
CA ASN A 10 -3.94 -8.84 -19.40
C ASN A 10 -2.82 -8.12 -20.19
N LEU A 11 -1.94 -8.98 -20.74
CA LEU A 11 -1.06 -8.76 -21.87
C LEU A 11 -1.70 -9.33 -23.15
N ASN A 12 -1.64 -8.58 -24.27
CA ASN A 12 -1.68 -9.12 -25.63
C ASN A 12 -1.08 -8.12 -26.63
N GLY A 13 -0.34 -8.63 -27.64
CA GLY A 13 0.23 -7.89 -28.77
C GLY A 13 1.72 -8.22 -29.01
N ASP A 14 2.11 -9.40 -29.47
CA ASP A 14 2.20 -9.93 -30.85
C ASP A 14 3.40 -9.46 -31.71
N LEU A 15 4.13 -10.48 -32.22
CA LEU A 15 4.93 -10.59 -33.47
C LEU A 15 6.19 -9.72 -33.70
N MET A 16 7.36 -10.36 -33.86
CA MET A 16 7.94 -10.68 -35.18
C MET A 16 9.32 -11.38 -35.14
N SER A 17 9.39 -12.42 -35.98
CA SER A 17 10.51 -13.18 -36.58
C SER A 17 11.87 -12.46 -36.82
N GLY A 18 12.97 -13.19 -36.59
CA GLY A 18 14.30 -12.90 -37.16
C GLY A 18 15.34 -13.99 -36.86
N LYS A 19 16.04 -14.46 -37.90
CA LYS A 19 16.87 -15.67 -38.02
C LYS A 19 18.25 -15.64 -37.34
N ASP A 20 18.71 -16.86 -37.02
CA ASP A 20 20.08 -17.43 -37.07
C ASP A 20 21.29 -16.56 -36.67
N SER A 21 22.00 -16.98 -35.61
CA SER A 21 23.47 -17.12 -35.65
C SER A 21 23.98 -17.96 -34.47
N SER A 22 24.80 -18.95 -34.80
CA SER A 22 25.60 -19.78 -33.90
C SER A 22 26.55 -18.95 -33.02
N ALA A 23 26.73 -19.30 -31.75
CA ALA A 23 27.98 -19.15 -31.00
C ALA A 23 27.92 -19.85 -29.63
N GLU A 24 28.72 -20.90 -29.50
CA GLU A 24 29.70 -21.14 -28.42
C GLU A 24 29.28 -20.97 -26.94
N VAL A 25 29.38 -22.10 -26.24
CA VAL A 25 29.56 -22.20 -24.79
C VAL A 25 30.90 -21.56 -24.42
N LEU A 26 30.88 -20.48 -23.66
CA LEU A 26 32.01 -20.07 -22.84
C LEU A 26 31.56 -19.84 -21.40
N THR A 27 32.07 -20.71 -20.55
CA THR A 27 32.17 -20.58 -19.11
C THR A 27 33.10 -19.40 -18.78
N SER A 28 32.59 -18.36 -18.13
CA SER A 28 33.40 -17.50 -17.26
C SER A 28 32.47 -16.79 -16.27
N PHE A 29 32.58 -17.19 -15.01
CA PHE A 29 32.11 -16.42 -13.87
C PHE A 29 32.93 -15.12 -13.85
N ASP A 30 32.30 -14.00 -14.17
CA ASP A 30 32.96 -12.70 -14.18
C ASP A 30 32.77 -12.06 -12.79
N GLU A 31 33.78 -12.21 -11.94
CA GLU A 31 33.86 -11.62 -10.59
C GLU A 31 34.11 -10.10 -10.60
N SER A 32 34.03 -9.46 -11.77
CA SER A 32 34.29 -8.03 -11.95
C SER A 32 33.12 -7.11 -11.50
N ASN A 33 31.95 -7.66 -11.16
CA ASN A 33 30.79 -6.86 -10.74
C ASN A 33 30.70 -6.57 -9.22
N ILE A 34 31.78 -6.85 -8.48
CA ILE A 34 31.88 -6.50 -7.04
C ILE A 34 32.53 -5.12 -6.85
N HIS A 35 33.27 -4.61 -7.84
CA HIS A 35 33.96 -3.31 -7.72
C HIS A 35 33.10 -2.07 -8.02
N SER A 36 31.85 -2.21 -8.49
CA SER A 36 30.94 -1.05 -8.69
C SER A 36 30.09 -0.69 -7.46
N ILE A 37 30.17 -1.45 -6.36
CA ILE A 37 29.45 -1.13 -5.12
C ILE A 37 30.32 -0.23 -4.20
N GLU A 38 31.64 -0.36 -4.26
CA GLU A 38 32.56 0.53 -3.52
C GLU A 38 32.69 1.92 -4.16
N GLU A 39 32.57 2.05 -5.49
CA GLU A 39 32.47 3.35 -6.17
C GLU A 39 31.13 4.07 -5.97
N ALA A 40 30.06 3.34 -5.62
CA ALA A 40 28.79 3.96 -5.23
C ALA A 40 28.82 4.49 -3.78
N ASN A 41 29.68 3.92 -2.92
CA ASN A 41 29.86 4.36 -1.54
C ASN A 41 30.89 5.50 -1.40
N SER A 42 31.72 5.76 -2.42
CA SER A 42 32.64 6.91 -2.44
C SER A 42 31.99 8.22 -2.89
N LEU A 43 30.73 8.18 -3.36
CA LEU A 43 29.91 9.37 -3.65
C LEU A 43 29.10 9.88 -2.43
N ILE A 44 29.32 9.32 -1.24
CA ILE A 44 28.72 9.78 0.01
C ILE A 44 29.81 10.38 0.92
N LYS A 45 30.41 11.48 0.47
CA LYS A 45 31.15 12.46 1.30
C LYS A 45 31.25 13.75 0.47
N SER A 46 30.79 14.92 0.86
CA SER A 46 30.39 15.49 2.16
C SER A 46 29.36 16.61 1.93
N LEU A 47 28.29 16.63 2.71
CA LEU A 47 27.55 17.85 3.08
C LEU A 47 27.91 18.05 4.57
N SER A 48 28.36 19.18 5.10
CA SER A 48 28.18 20.58 4.72
C SER A 48 29.23 21.40 5.46
N ASP A 49 30.19 22.02 4.76
CA ASP A 49 30.89 23.20 5.30
C ASP A 49 30.00 24.41 5.05
N LYS A 50 29.03 24.58 5.95
CA LYS A 50 28.24 25.76 6.26
C LYS A 50 27.23 25.28 7.29
N GLU A 51 27.44 25.68 8.54
CA GLU A 51 26.37 25.69 9.53
C GLU A 51 25.17 26.38 8.88
N THR A 52 24.20 25.58 8.45
CA THR A 52 23.05 26.09 7.72
C THR A 52 22.19 26.86 8.72
N LEU A 53 21.50 27.91 8.28
CA LEU A 53 20.49 28.56 9.12
C LEU A 53 19.46 27.54 9.66
N GLU A 54 19.29 26.40 9.00
CA GLU A 54 18.52 25.24 9.46
C GLU A 54 19.12 24.53 10.67
N GLU A 55 20.45 24.41 10.78
CA GLU A 55 21.14 23.93 11.99
C GLU A 55 21.10 24.96 13.13
N ILE A 56 21.07 26.27 12.82
CA ILE A 56 20.88 27.33 13.82
C ILE A 56 19.43 27.37 14.33
N ILE A 57 18.46 27.11 13.45
CA ILE A 57 17.04 27.02 13.83
C ILE A 57 16.76 25.69 14.56
N ASN A 58 17.45 24.59 14.22
CA ASN A 58 17.41 23.34 14.99
C ASN A 58 18.20 23.43 16.32
N SER A 59 19.23 24.29 16.41
CA SER A 59 19.96 24.54 17.67
C SER A 59 19.21 25.49 18.60
N MET A 60 18.27 26.27 18.07
CA MET A 60 17.08 26.67 18.81
C MET A 60 16.20 25.45 18.99
N ASN A 61 16.67 24.52 19.82
CA ASN A 61 15.82 23.55 20.48
C ASN A 61 14.77 24.40 21.20
N LEU A 62 13.63 24.66 20.54
CA LEU A 62 12.42 25.27 21.08
C LEU A 62 11.82 24.23 22.03
N ASP A 63 12.62 23.89 23.03
CA ASP A 63 12.24 23.10 24.16
C ASP A 63 11.12 23.90 24.79
N GLU A 64 9.98 23.24 25.03
CA GLU A 64 8.81 23.82 25.70
C GLU A 64 9.24 24.65 26.94
N SER A 65 10.31 24.21 27.60
CA SER A 65 10.96 24.91 28.71
C SER A 65 11.50 26.31 28.36
N PHE A 66 12.14 26.52 27.20
CA PHE A 66 12.75 27.80 26.82
C PHE A 66 11.72 28.88 26.45
N LEU A 67 10.56 28.46 25.93
CA LEU A 67 9.44 29.34 25.61
C LEU A 67 8.75 29.85 26.88
N THR A 68 8.54 28.98 27.88
CA THR A 68 7.81 29.35 29.10
C THR A 68 8.52 30.40 29.96
N ASP A 69 9.85 30.47 29.94
CA ASP A 69 10.59 31.46 30.73
C ASP A 69 10.65 32.85 30.07
N ASN A 70 10.68 32.92 28.73
CA ASN A 70 10.69 34.19 27.99
C ASN A 70 9.29 34.78 27.76
N LEU A 71 8.23 33.98 27.85
CA LEU A 71 6.85 34.40 27.59
C LEU A 71 6.10 34.90 28.85
N LYS A 72 6.63 34.67 30.05
CA LYS A 72 5.98 35.04 31.33
C LYS A 72 5.65 36.53 31.45
N GLU A 73 6.42 37.39 30.78
CA GLU A 73 6.22 38.84 30.79
C GLU A 73 5.40 39.36 29.59
N ALA A 74 5.07 38.50 28.61
CA ALA A 74 4.30 38.86 27.42
C ALA A 74 2.80 38.90 27.70
N SER A 75 2.03 39.62 26.86
CA SER A 75 0.56 39.61 26.97
C SER A 75 -0.02 38.23 26.63
N PRO A 76 -1.18 37.85 27.20
CA PRO A 76 -1.80 36.54 26.95
C PRO A 76 -2.01 36.24 25.46
N GLU A 77 -2.37 37.23 24.66
CA GLU A 77 -2.60 37.07 23.22
C GLU A 77 -1.32 36.66 22.49
N VAL A 78 -0.19 37.26 22.85
CA VAL A 78 1.13 36.92 22.28
C VAL A 78 1.53 35.51 22.68
N GLN A 79 1.26 35.09 23.93
CA GLN A 79 1.53 33.73 24.38
C GLN A 79 0.71 32.70 23.59
N LEU A 80 -0.59 32.94 23.42
CA LEU A 80 -1.49 32.06 22.68
C LEU A 80 -1.13 31.97 21.19
N ASP A 81 -0.79 33.09 20.56
CA ASP A 81 -0.34 33.11 19.16
C ASP A 81 0.99 32.34 19.01
N THR A 82 1.89 32.48 19.97
CA THR A 82 3.14 31.71 20.01
C THR A 82 2.87 30.21 20.12
N TYR A 83 1.90 29.78 20.93
CA TYR A 83 1.50 28.37 21.00
C TYR A 83 0.97 27.86 19.65
N LEU A 84 0.13 28.64 18.96
CA LEU A 84 -0.34 28.26 17.62
C LEU A 84 0.81 28.15 16.61
N TYR A 85 1.78 29.05 16.69
CA TYR A 85 3.00 28.99 15.87
C TYR A 85 3.81 27.71 16.14
N VAL A 86 4.03 27.36 17.40
CA VAL A 86 4.77 26.15 17.80
C VAL A 86 4.04 24.90 17.36
N ILE A 87 2.73 24.81 17.60
CA ILE A 87 1.88 23.71 17.14
C ILE A 87 2.04 23.52 15.64
N ARG A 88 1.97 24.61 14.86
CA ARG A 88 2.18 24.54 13.40
C ARG A 88 3.54 23.97 13.03
N LYS A 89 4.63 24.43 13.67
CA LYS A 89 5.97 23.89 13.40
C LYS A 89 6.10 22.42 13.73
N LYS A 90 5.44 21.96 14.80
CA LYS A 90 5.39 20.54 15.15
C LYS A 90 4.55 19.71 14.19
N GLU A 91 3.43 20.25 13.69
CA GLU A 91 2.64 19.60 12.65
C GLU A 91 3.40 19.50 11.31
N GLU A 92 4.15 20.55 10.91
CA GLU A 92 5.04 20.54 9.74
C GLU A 92 6.15 19.48 9.88
N GLU A 93 6.80 19.42 11.04
CA GLU A 93 7.84 18.42 11.36
C GLU A 93 7.27 16.99 11.31
N LEU A 94 6.10 16.78 11.89
CA LEU A 94 5.40 15.48 11.85
C LEU A 94 5.08 15.06 10.41
N LEU A 95 4.56 15.98 9.59
CA LEU A 95 4.22 15.70 8.20
C LEU A 95 5.45 15.29 7.39
N LYS A 96 6.59 15.95 7.59
CA LYS A 96 7.87 15.59 6.97
C LYS A 96 8.26 14.14 7.29
N TYR A 97 8.18 13.73 8.55
CA TYR A 97 8.51 12.35 8.94
C TYR A 97 7.52 11.33 8.37
N GLN A 98 6.23 11.67 8.30
CA GLN A 98 5.22 10.81 7.66
C GLN A 98 5.49 10.62 6.16
N GLN A 99 5.90 11.67 5.46
CA GLN A 99 6.28 11.59 4.03
C GLN A 99 7.49 10.69 3.84
N ILE A 100 8.56 10.90 4.63
CA ILE A 100 9.77 10.06 4.58
C ILE A 100 9.44 8.58 4.84
N ALA A 101 8.60 8.30 5.84
CA ALA A 101 8.17 6.94 6.14
C ALA A 101 7.41 6.31 4.97
N THR A 102 6.48 7.06 4.37
CA THR A 102 5.67 6.61 3.23
C THR A 102 6.54 6.30 2.01
N GLU A 103 7.47 7.18 1.68
CA GLU A 103 8.43 6.97 0.58
C GLU A 103 9.33 5.75 0.82
N THR A 104 9.78 5.57 2.06
CA THR A 104 10.63 4.44 2.45
C THR A 104 9.89 3.11 2.33
N ILE A 105 8.63 3.05 2.81
CA ILE A 105 7.77 1.85 2.67
C ILE A 105 7.58 1.54 1.18
N THR A 106 7.20 2.54 0.39
CA THR A 106 6.96 2.38 -1.05
C THR A 106 8.20 1.85 -1.78
N ARG A 107 9.39 2.39 -1.46
CA ARG A 107 10.66 1.94 -2.05
C ARG A 107 10.97 0.49 -1.69
N THR A 108 10.72 0.12 -0.43
CA THR A 108 10.95 -1.22 0.09
C THR A 108 10.03 -2.24 -0.57
N GLU A 109 8.74 -1.91 -0.69
CA GLU A 109 7.75 -2.73 -1.39
C GLU A 109 8.15 -2.95 -2.86
N LYS A 110 8.52 -1.87 -3.56
CA LYS A 110 8.96 -1.97 -4.97
C LYS A 110 10.21 -2.85 -5.14
N TRP A 111 11.15 -2.77 -4.19
CA TRP A 111 12.32 -3.65 -4.20
C TRP A 111 11.92 -5.13 -3.99
N LEU A 112 11.01 -5.39 -3.06
CA LEU A 112 10.48 -6.73 -2.80
C LEU A 112 9.77 -7.30 -4.04
N GLU A 113 8.89 -6.53 -4.66
CA GLU A 113 8.21 -6.93 -5.91
C GLU A 113 9.21 -7.32 -7.01
N GLY A 114 10.32 -6.59 -7.13
CA GLY A 114 11.40 -6.93 -8.06
C GLY A 114 12.01 -8.30 -7.78
N ARG A 115 12.27 -8.61 -6.49
CA ARG A 115 12.79 -9.92 -6.06
C ARG A 115 11.79 -11.04 -6.32
N GLU A 116 10.53 -10.82 -5.96
CA GLU A 116 9.45 -11.78 -6.17
C GLU A 116 9.25 -12.09 -7.65
N ARG A 117 9.28 -11.08 -8.52
CA ARG A 117 9.18 -11.27 -9.97
C ARG A 117 10.28 -12.18 -10.52
N ASN A 118 11.52 -11.99 -10.08
CA ASN A 118 12.65 -12.80 -10.54
C ASN A 118 12.55 -14.26 -10.07
N ILE A 119 12.21 -14.46 -8.79
CA ILE A 119 12.07 -15.81 -8.21
C ILE A 119 10.87 -16.53 -8.82
N SER A 120 9.71 -15.88 -8.91
CA SER A 120 8.49 -16.44 -9.50
C SER A 120 8.67 -16.79 -10.98
N SER A 121 9.41 -15.99 -11.75
CA SER A 121 9.76 -16.30 -13.14
C SER A 121 10.58 -17.58 -13.24
N SER A 122 11.58 -17.75 -12.37
CA SER A 122 12.41 -18.96 -12.30
C SER A 122 11.57 -20.19 -11.92
N VAL A 123 10.71 -20.07 -10.91
CA VAL A 123 9.78 -21.14 -10.50
C VAL A 123 8.83 -21.50 -11.64
N SER A 124 8.27 -20.52 -12.34
CA SER A 124 7.35 -20.72 -13.47
C SER A 124 8.05 -21.46 -14.62
N TYR A 125 9.28 -21.04 -14.97
CA TYR A 125 10.08 -21.70 -16.00
C TYR A 125 10.33 -23.18 -15.68
N LEU A 126 10.77 -23.48 -14.46
CA LEU A 126 11.01 -24.87 -14.02
C LEU A 126 9.72 -25.67 -13.95
N SER A 127 8.63 -25.08 -13.46
CA SER A 127 7.31 -25.71 -13.42
C SER A 127 6.81 -26.08 -14.82
N ASN A 128 7.01 -25.21 -15.80
CA ASN A 128 6.66 -25.47 -17.19
C ASN A 128 7.50 -26.60 -17.80
N ARG A 129 8.80 -26.69 -17.46
CA ARG A 129 9.63 -27.84 -17.86
C ARG A 129 9.10 -29.16 -17.29
N LEU A 130 8.74 -29.19 -16.01
CA LEU A 130 8.16 -30.39 -15.37
C LEU A 130 6.84 -30.78 -16.03
N LYS A 131 5.98 -29.80 -16.31
CA LYS A 131 4.71 -30.00 -17.04
C LYS A 131 4.94 -30.55 -18.44
N TYR A 132 5.92 -30.02 -19.17
CA TYR A 132 6.27 -30.50 -20.51
C TYR A 132 6.73 -31.95 -20.46
N TYR A 133 7.62 -32.28 -19.51
CA TYR A 133 8.10 -33.66 -19.34
C TYR A 133 6.96 -34.66 -19.13
N LEU A 134 6.01 -34.36 -18.24
CA LEU A 134 4.84 -35.23 -18.02
C LEU A 134 4.03 -35.43 -19.30
N LYS A 135 3.78 -34.35 -20.05
CA LYS A 135 3.01 -34.41 -21.32
C LYS A 135 3.73 -35.21 -22.40
N SER A 136 5.00 -34.94 -22.63
CA SER A 136 5.80 -35.57 -23.69
C SER A 136 6.00 -37.07 -23.46
N ASN A 137 5.99 -37.51 -22.19
CA ASN A 137 6.08 -38.92 -21.81
C ASN A 137 4.72 -39.57 -21.49
N ASN A 138 3.61 -38.86 -21.72
CA ASN A 138 2.25 -39.30 -21.42
C ASN A 138 2.06 -39.80 -19.95
N LEU A 139 2.75 -39.16 -19.00
CA LEU A 139 2.69 -39.48 -17.58
C LEU A 139 1.65 -38.61 -16.87
N LYS A 140 0.82 -39.24 -16.03
CA LYS A 140 -0.15 -38.51 -15.20
C LYS A 140 0.50 -37.90 -13.96
N SER A 141 1.47 -38.58 -13.35
CA SER A 141 2.15 -38.16 -12.13
C SER A 141 3.51 -38.85 -12.02
N LEU A 142 4.45 -38.24 -11.29
CA LEU A 142 5.75 -38.80 -10.96
C LEU A 142 6.16 -38.37 -9.54
N SER A 143 6.59 -39.33 -8.72
CA SER A 143 7.13 -39.10 -7.38
C SER A 143 8.66 -39.07 -7.44
N LEU A 144 9.26 -38.05 -6.84
CA LEU A 144 10.69 -37.81 -6.78
C LEU A 144 11.11 -37.53 -5.33
N PRO A 145 12.42 -37.59 -4.99
CA PRO A 145 12.88 -37.36 -3.63
C PRO A 145 12.46 -36.00 -3.03
N ASN A 146 12.37 -34.96 -3.87
CA ASN A 146 12.02 -33.60 -3.44
C ASN A 146 10.53 -33.26 -3.64
N GLY A 147 9.68 -34.23 -3.97
CA GLY A 147 8.24 -34.03 -4.08
C GLY A 147 7.58 -34.78 -5.23
N VAL A 148 6.32 -34.41 -5.51
CA VAL A 148 5.48 -35.07 -6.52
C VAL A 148 5.03 -34.05 -7.55
N ILE A 149 5.16 -34.41 -8.83
CA ILE A 149 4.60 -33.65 -9.94
C ILE A 149 3.44 -34.43 -10.55
N GLY A 150 2.37 -33.75 -10.98
CA GLY A 150 1.23 -34.42 -11.59
C GLY A 150 0.26 -33.47 -12.29
N LEU A 151 -0.51 -34.03 -13.21
CA LEU A 151 -1.59 -33.35 -13.92
C LEU A 151 -2.93 -33.74 -13.29
N ARG A 152 -3.55 -32.81 -12.56
CA ARG A 152 -4.90 -33.00 -12.01
C ARG A 152 -5.98 -32.55 -12.98
N LYS A 153 -7.10 -33.29 -13.02
CA LYS A 153 -8.31 -32.86 -13.72
C LYS A 153 -9.04 -31.84 -12.86
N LEU A 154 -9.27 -30.64 -13.40
CA LEU A 154 -10.10 -29.62 -12.76
C LEU A 154 -11.59 -29.90 -13.03
N PRO A 155 -12.50 -29.51 -12.12
CA PRO A 155 -13.92 -29.51 -12.42
C PRO A 155 -14.23 -28.61 -13.61
N LYS A 156 -15.37 -28.86 -14.28
CA LYS A 156 -15.79 -28.02 -15.40
C LYS A 156 -15.97 -26.58 -14.92
N LYS A 157 -15.35 -25.62 -15.61
CA LYS A 157 -15.64 -24.20 -15.42
C LYS A 157 -16.98 -23.92 -16.09
N LEU A 158 -17.93 -23.36 -15.34
CA LEU A 158 -19.19 -22.84 -15.86
C LEU A 158 -19.05 -21.32 -15.97
N GLU A 159 -19.55 -20.77 -17.06
CA GLU A 159 -19.58 -19.33 -17.31
C GLU A 159 -20.95 -19.01 -17.92
N ILE A 160 -21.63 -18.01 -17.35
CA ILE A 160 -22.90 -17.51 -17.88
C ILE A 160 -22.53 -16.46 -18.93
N THR A 161 -22.78 -16.75 -20.20
CA THR A 161 -22.39 -15.88 -21.32
C THR A 161 -23.37 -14.74 -21.56
N ASP A 162 -24.63 -14.93 -21.17
CA ASP A 162 -25.71 -13.95 -21.29
C ASP A 162 -26.60 -14.08 -20.05
N GLU A 163 -26.50 -13.08 -19.18
CA GLU A 163 -27.23 -13.07 -17.90
C GLU A 163 -28.72 -12.84 -18.12
N GLU A 164 -29.12 -11.96 -19.03
CA GLU A 164 -30.53 -11.64 -19.28
C GLU A 164 -31.28 -12.86 -19.82
N LEU A 165 -30.67 -13.55 -20.79
CA LEU A 165 -31.21 -14.79 -21.33
C LEU A 165 -31.27 -15.89 -20.27
N PHE A 166 -30.23 -15.99 -19.44
CA PHE A 166 -30.20 -16.96 -18.35
C PHE A 166 -31.33 -16.69 -17.35
N PHE A 167 -31.52 -15.45 -16.89
CA PHE A 167 -32.55 -15.10 -15.91
C PHE A 167 -33.97 -15.22 -16.44
N ARG A 168 -34.20 -14.99 -17.74
CA ARG A 168 -35.53 -15.13 -18.35
C ARG A 168 -36.10 -16.55 -18.19
N ASP A 169 -35.25 -17.55 -18.37
CA ASP A 169 -35.61 -18.96 -18.39
C ASP A 169 -34.94 -19.75 -17.23
N ALA A 170 -34.43 -19.05 -16.20
CA ALA A 170 -33.66 -19.64 -15.11
C ALA A 170 -34.53 -20.59 -14.26
N ASN A 171 -33.98 -21.77 -13.97
CA ASN A 171 -34.54 -22.62 -12.92
C ASN A 171 -34.30 -21.94 -11.56
N PRO A 172 -35.34 -21.80 -10.71
CA PRO A 172 -35.20 -21.29 -9.34
C PRO A 172 -34.08 -21.94 -8.51
N ASP A 173 -33.79 -23.22 -8.73
CA ASP A 173 -32.71 -23.95 -8.05
C ASP A 173 -31.30 -23.41 -8.36
N PHE A 174 -31.16 -22.62 -9.45
CA PHE A 174 -29.89 -21.99 -9.84
C PHE A 174 -29.72 -20.58 -9.28
N LEU A 175 -30.74 -20.04 -8.60
CA LEU A 175 -30.76 -18.68 -8.08
C LEU A 175 -30.49 -18.67 -6.58
N LYS A 176 -29.68 -17.72 -6.11
CA LYS A 176 -29.46 -17.46 -4.67
C LYS A 176 -30.17 -16.17 -4.28
N HIS A 177 -31.00 -16.24 -3.24
CA HIS A 177 -31.67 -15.06 -2.70
C HIS A 177 -30.85 -14.45 -1.56
N HIS A 178 -30.59 -13.15 -1.64
CA HIS A 178 -30.00 -12.36 -0.55
C HIS A 178 -31.06 -11.38 -0.03
N PRO A 179 -31.54 -11.50 1.22
CA PRO A 179 -32.54 -10.57 1.75
C PRO A 179 -31.98 -9.14 1.86
N GLU A 180 -32.84 -8.16 1.57
CA GLU A 180 -32.54 -6.73 1.66
C GLU A 180 -32.08 -6.35 3.08
N SER A 181 -30.91 -5.73 3.19
CA SER A 181 -30.34 -5.27 4.46
C SER A 181 -30.83 -3.84 4.77
N TYR A 182 -31.30 -3.61 5.99
CA TYR A 182 -31.62 -2.27 6.49
C TYR A 182 -30.60 -1.85 7.56
N GLU A 183 -30.01 -0.66 7.37
CA GLU A 183 -29.08 -0.06 8.32
C GLU A 183 -29.66 1.23 8.93
N PRO A 184 -29.40 1.55 10.21
CA PRO A 184 -29.88 2.77 10.84
C PRO A 184 -29.28 4.04 10.22
N ASP A 185 -30.13 4.93 9.71
CA ASP A 185 -29.71 6.26 9.28
C ASP A 185 -29.63 7.24 10.46
N ILE A 186 -28.40 7.45 10.94
CA ILE A 186 -28.10 8.36 12.06
C ILE A 186 -28.53 9.81 11.75
N GLN A 187 -28.45 10.25 10.49
CA GLN A 187 -28.84 11.61 10.11
C GLN A 187 -30.36 11.76 10.14
N ALA A 188 -31.11 10.79 9.61
CA ALA A 188 -32.57 10.78 9.68
C ALA A 188 -33.06 10.76 11.14
N ILE A 189 -32.42 9.97 12.00
CA ILE A 189 -32.72 9.92 13.44
C ILE A 189 -32.46 11.28 14.11
N LYS A 190 -31.31 11.91 13.86
CA LYS A 190 -31.00 13.26 14.38
C LYS A 190 -32.02 14.29 13.91
N ASN A 191 -32.39 14.25 12.64
CA ASN A 191 -33.37 15.16 12.04
C ASN A 191 -34.77 14.95 12.65
N PHE A 192 -35.16 13.71 12.91
CA PHE A 192 -36.41 13.39 13.61
C PHE A 192 -36.40 13.94 15.04
N ILE A 193 -35.34 13.70 15.81
CA ILE A 193 -35.22 14.22 17.19
C ILE A 193 -35.29 15.75 17.21
N ASN A 194 -34.59 16.43 16.29
CA ASN A 194 -34.59 17.89 16.21
C ASN A 194 -35.95 18.48 15.81
N LYS A 195 -36.77 17.77 15.02
CA LYS A 195 -38.08 18.23 14.55
C LYS A 195 -39.22 17.86 15.50
N SER A 196 -39.21 16.63 15.98
CA SER A 196 -40.28 16.04 16.79
C SER A 196 -40.06 16.25 18.28
N ASN A 197 -38.84 16.55 18.70
CA ASN A 197 -38.40 16.58 20.10
C ASN A 197 -38.66 15.25 20.85
N GLU A 198 -38.92 14.17 20.11
CA GLU A 198 -39.11 12.81 20.61
C GLU A 198 -37.88 11.96 20.31
N ILE A 199 -37.50 11.10 21.25
CA ILE A 199 -36.38 10.18 21.10
C ILE A 199 -36.92 8.82 20.62
N PRO A 200 -36.56 8.34 19.40
CA PRO A 200 -36.97 7.03 18.92
C PRO A 200 -36.57 5.90 19.87
N LYS A 201 -37.37 4.84 19.94
CA LYS A 201 -37.08 3.67 20.76
C LYS A 201 -35.71 3.08 20.38
N GLY A 202 -34.87 2.86 21.39
CA GLY A 202 -33.51 2.32 21.21
C GLY A 202 -32.43 3.37 20.99
N VAL A 203 -32.76 4.67 20.97
CA VAL A 203 -31.78 5.77 20.85
C VAL A 203 -31.59 6.44 22.21
N ILE A 204 -30.35 6.75 22.58
CA ILE A 204 -30.02 7.53 23.78
C ILE A 204 -29.26 8.79 23.33
N VAL A 205 -29.81 9.96 23.67
CA VAL A 205 -29.15 11.25 23.41
C VAL A 205 -28.43 11.69 24.68
N LYS A 206 -27.11 11.88 24.58
CA LYS A 206 -26.28 12.40 25.68
C LYS A 206 -25.87 13.83 25.38
N SER A 207 -26.03 14.73 26.35
CA SER A 207 -25.47 16.09 26.26
C SER A 207 -23.94 15.99 26.29
N GLN A 208 -23.28 16.71 25.40
CA GLN A 208 -21.82 16.79 25.34
C GLN A 208 -21.39 18.20 25.73
N GLU A 209 -20.34 18.31 26.53
CA GLU A 209 -19.74 19.60 26.85
C GLU A 209 -19.08 20.23 25.62
N PRO A 210 -18.98 21.56 25.54
CA PRO A 210 -18.24 22.23 24.48
C PRO A 210 -16.81 21.68 24.38
N LYS A 211 -16.43 21.25 23.18
CA LYS A 211 -15.09 20.72 22.91
C LYS A 211 -14.13 21.86 22.55
N PHE A 212 -12.96 21.89 23.17
CA PHE A 212 -11.87 22.78 22.76
C PHE A 212 -11.48 22.53 21.29
N TYR A 213 -11.20 23.60 20.56
CA TYR A 213 -10.71 23.54 19.19
C TYR A 213 -9.72 24.69 18.92
N TYR A 214 -8.83 24.47 17.96
CA TYR A 214 -8.00 25.50 17.34
C TYR A 214 -8.03 25.28 15.81
N LYS A 215 -7.72 26.34 15.06
CA LYS A 215 -7.56 26.25 13.60
C LYS A 215 -6.34 27.08 13.20
N LEU A 216 -5.39 26.45 12.53
CA LEU A 216 -4.25 27.14 11.95
C LEU A 216 -4.68 27.81 10.63
N SER A 217 -4.20 29.02 10.37
CA SER A 217 -4.39 29.68 9.09
C SER A 217 -3.45 29.07 8.04
N GLU A 218 -3.94 28.84 6.83
CA GLU A 218 -3.10 28.51 5.68
C GLU A 218 -2.21 29.71 5.35
N GLN A 219 -0.90 29.50 5.23
CA GLN A 219 -0.01 30.50 4.62
C GLN A 219 0.08 30.20 3.12
N ASN A 220 -0.28 31.19 2.31
CA ASN A 220 0.09 31.23 0.89
C ASN A 220 1.61 31.36 0.73
#